data_AF-A0A7W5FDK4-F1
#
_entry.id   AF-A0A7W5FDK4-F1
#
_cell.length_a   1.000
_cell.length_b   1.000
_cell.length_c   1.000
_cell.angle_alpha   90.00
_cell.angle_beta   90.00
_cell.angle_gamma   90.00
#
_symmetry.space_group_name_H-M   'P 1'
#
loop_
_entity.id
_entity.type
_entity.pdbx_description
1 polymer ?
#
loop_
_entity_poly.entity_id
_entity_poly.type
_entity_poly.pdbx_seq_one_letter_code
_entity_poly.pdbx_strand_id
1 'polypeptide(L)'
;MTLDIRPLTGPGELDLFNSFEYALNEEIPGDLSAGHRRPEWLWVAVRDGRVTARAAWWSRHGDEKPMFMDILDVAPGHLDDGVQLIEAAAVHAPEYVRFVPPDWRDHGHDWLHVLERSGARIFVERLRLQWQPGTPVRPSTGRLVFREPHDADELIGLMERVLDDLGNVPMAAAFARAGYAVLEHQVDMTW
;
A
#
# COMPACT_ATOMS: atom_id res chain seq x y z
N MET A 1 26.67 20.68 1.70
CA MET A 1 25.48 20.07 1.08
C MET A 1 24.34 20.28 2.04
N THR A 2 23.33 21.03 1.63
CA THR A 2 22.21 21.42 2.51
C THR A 2 21.04 20.49 2.22
N LEU A 3 20.51 19.86 3.26
CA LEU A 3 19.30 19.06 3.21
C LEU A 3 18.16 19.89 3.82
N ASP A 4 17.11 20.10 3.05
CA ASP A 4 15.85 20.71 3.50
C ASP A 4 14.79 19.61 3.59
N ILE A 5 14.16 19.45 4.76
CA ILE A 5 13.10 18.45 4.98
C ILE A 5 11.89 19.17 5.53
N ARG A 6 10.76 19.05 4.83
CA ARG A 6 9.53 19.78 5.18
C ARG A 6 8.29 19.17 4.52
N PRO A 7 7.10 19.46 5.07
CA PRO A 7 5.87 19.25 4.33
C PRO A 7 5.78 20.21 3.12
N LEU A 8 4.85 19.92 2.21
CA LEU A 8 4.41 20.89 1.22
C LEU A 8 3.66 22.03 1.91
N THR A 9 3.86 23.22 1.39
CA THR A 9 3.20 24.45 1.83
C THR A 9 1.83 24.66 1.17
N GLY A 10 1.55 23.93 0.09
CA GLY A 10 0.28 23.95 -0.60
C GLY A 10 0.29 23.16 -1.91
N PRO A 11 -0.85 23.09 -2.62
CA PRO A 11 -0.97 22.36 -3.89
C PRO A 11 -0.04 22.87 -5.01
N GLY A 12 0.44 24.11 -4.93
CA GLY A 12 1.38 24.68 -5.91
C GLY A 12 2.76 24.03 -5.94
N GLU A 13 3.08 23.17 -4.95
CA GLU A 13 4.34 22.41 -4.91
C GLU A 13 4.18 20.97 -5.42
N LEU A 14 3.05 20.60 -6.02
CA LEU A 14 2.84 19.24 -6.50
C LEU A 14 3.82 18.80 -7.60
N ASP A 15 4.27 19.70 -8.47
CA ASP A 15 5.29 19.38 -9.48
C ASP A 15 6.62 18.98 -8.82
N LEU A 16 6.97 19.61 -7.70
CA LEU A 16 8.14 19.23 -6.90
C LEU A 16 7.94 17.83 -6.30
N PHE A 17 6.78 17.58 -5.69
CA PHE A 17 6.45 16.29 -5.08
C PHE A 17 6.36 15.15 -6.12
N ASN A 18 5.85 15.44 -7.32
CA ASN A 18 5.68 14.49 -8.42
C ASN A 18 6.92 14.34 -9.30
N SER A 19 8.08 14.81 -8.84
CA SER A 19 9.36 14.61 -9.53
C SER A 19 9.82 13.14 -9.58
N PHE A 20 9.28 12.29 -8.69
CA PHE A 20 9.40 10.83 -8.80
C PHE A 20 8.31 10.27 -9.71
N GLU A 21 8.68 9.38 -10.62
CA GLU A 21 7.72 8.65 -11.45
C GLU A 21 6.89 7.71 -10.59
N TYR A 22 5.57 7.84 -10.66
CA TYR A 22 4.62 6.98 -9.96
C TYR A 22 3.27 7.01 -10.67
N ALA A 23 2.67 5.83 -10.84
CA ALA A 23 1.46 5.66 -11.64
C ALA A 23 0.26 6.48 -11.15
N LEU A 24 0.18 6.78 -9.84
CA LEU A 24 -0.93 7.52 -9.25
C LEU A 24 -0.62 9.01 -8.98
N ASN A 25 0.47 9.54 -9.54
CA ASN A 25 0.78 10.97 -9.39
C ASN A 25 -0.36 11.89 -9.88
N GLU A 26 -1.08 11.48 -10.93
CA GLU A 26 -2.21 12.23 -11.51
C GLU A 26 -3.46 12.26 -10.60
N GLU A 27 -3.57 11.32 -9.66
CA GLU A 27 -4.70 11.24 -8.72
C GLU A 27 -4.52 12.18 -7.51
N ILE A 28 -3.28 12.55 -7.17
CA ILE A 28 -2.95 13.36 -5.99
C ILE A 28 -3.72 14.70 -5.94
N PRO A 29 -3.85 15.48 -7.04
CA PRO A 29 -4.67 16.70 -7.04
C PRO A 29 -6.14 16.44 -6.69
N GLY A 30 -6.70 15.32 -7.16
CA GLY A 30 -8.06 14.88 -6.82
C GLY A 30 -8.18 14.54 -5.34
N ASP A 31 -7.21 13.80 -4.80
CA ASP A 31 -7.17 13.44 -3.39
C ASP A 31 -7.03 14.64 -2.46
N LEU A 32 -6.23 15.65 -2.84
CA LEU A 32 -6.16 16.92 -2.11
C LEU A 32 -7.50 17.65 -2.13
N SER A 33 -8.16 17.70 -3.29
CA SER A 33 -9.46 18.36 -3.46
C SER A 33 -10.57 17.65 -2.68
N ALA A 34 -10.53 16.32 -2.61
CA ALA A 34 -11.47 15.49 -1.86
C ALA A 34 -11.16 15.41 -0.35
N GLY A 35 -10.03 15.97 0.10
CA GLY A 35 -9.60 15.92 1.50
C GLY A 35 -9.10 14.55 1.96
N HIS A 36 -8.76 13.67 1.01
CA HIS A 36 -8.08 12.41 1.28
C HIS A 36 -6.60 12.61 1.60
N ARG A 37 -6.02 13.72 1.11
CA ARG A 37 -4.70 14.21 1.47
C ARG A 37 -4.74 15.68 1.85
N ARG A 38 -3.71 16.13 2.56
CA ARG A 38 -3.48 17.54 2.88
C ARG A 38 -2.02 17.89 2.62
N PRO A 39 -1.68 19.12 2.20
CA PRO A 39 -0.28 19.48 1.92
C PRO A 39 0.68 19.18 3.08
N GLU A 40 0.23 19.37 4.32
CA GLU A 40 0.98 19.05 5.54
C GLU A 40 1.26 17.54 5.74
N TRP A 41 0.62 16.68 4.96
CA TRP A 41 0.78 15.23 4.91
C TRP A 41 1.59 14.77 3.69
N LEU A 42 2.13 15.68 2.89
CA LEU A 42 3.04 15.36 1.79
C LEU A 42 4.38 15.96 2.14
N TRP A 43 5.41 15.13 2.31
CA TRP A 43 6.74 15.55 2.75
C TRP A 43 7.77 15.29 1.67
N VAL A 44 8.75 16.19 1.59
CA VAL A 44 9.89 16.08 0.67
C VAL A 44 11.21 16.32 1.41
N ALA A 45 12.25 15.62 0.97
CA ALA A 45 13.64 15.88 1.33
C ALA A 45 14.36 16.41 0.10
N VAL A 46 14.83 17.66 0.15
CA VAL A 46 15.48 18.35 -0.96
C VAL A 46 16.96 18.56 -0.62
N ARG A 47 17.84 17.91 -1.38
CA ARG A 47 19.28 18.08 -1.26
C ARG A 47 19.81 18.83 -2.46
N ASP A 48 20.47 19.96 -2.18
CA ASP A 48 21.10 20.80 -3.21
C ASP A 48 20.14 21.12 -4.39
N GLY A 49 18.87 21.38 -4.06
CA GLY A 49 17.81 21.74 -5.02
C GLY A 49 17.13 20.56 -5.74
N ARG A 50 17.47 19.31 -5.40
CA ARG A 50 16.85 18.11 -5.98
C ARG A 50 16.09 17.32 -4.91
N VAL A 51 14.90 16.83 -5.26
CA VAL A 51 14.17 15.93 -4.37
C VAL A 51 14.90 14.60 -4.33
N THR A 52 15.23 14.16 -3.11
CA THR A 52 15.98 12.93 -2.82
C THR A 52 15.13 11.89 -2.11
N ALA A 53 14.06 12.31 -1.43
CA ALA A 53 13.02 11.43 -0.95
C ALA A 53 11.69 12.17 -0.86
N ARG A 54 10.59 11.42 -0.92
CA ARG A 54 9.24 11.92 -0.61
C ARG A 54 8.46 10.89 0.19
N ALA A 55 7.53 11.36 1.01
CA ALA A 55 6.55 10.51 1.68
C ALA A 55 5.18 11.17 1.67
N ALA A 56 4.12 10.38 1.57
CA ALA A 56 2.76 10.89 1.72
C ALA A 56 1.85 9.92 2.45
N TRP A 57 0.88 10.54 3.10
CA TRP A 57 -0.11 9.90 3.94
C TRP A 57 -1.51 10.14 3.37
N TRP A 58 -2.37 9.14 3.49
CA TRP A 58 -3.74 9.15 2.98
C TRP A 58 -4.76 8.84 4.09
N SER A 59 -5.96 9.38 3.96
CA SER A 59 -7.09 9.01 4.82
C SER A 59 -8.44 9.05 4.11
N ARG A 60 -9.47 8.53 4.78
CA ARG A 60 -10.85 8.73 4.32
C ARG A 60 -11.24 10.19 4.49
N HIS A 61 -12.21 10.61 3.70
CA HIS A 61 -12.78 11.95 3.83
C HIS A 61 -13.34 12.16 5.24
N GLY A 62 -12.94 13.27 5.87
CA GLY A 62 -13.39 13.65 7.22
C GLY A 62 -12.48 13.16 8.35
N ASP A 63 -11.50 12.30 8.08
CA ASP A 63 -10.56 11.86 9.11
C ASP A 63 -9.61 13.01 9.52
N GLU A 64 -9.38 13.14 10.83
CA GLU A 64 -8.46 14.14 11.38
C GLU A 64 -6.98 13.72 11.27
N LYS A 65 -6.73 12.41 11.19
CA LYS A 65 -5.39 11.80 11.14
C LYS A 65 -5.32 10.85 9.96
N PRO A 66 -4.12 10.64 9.38
CA PRO A 66 -3.94 9.64 8.34
C PRO A 66 -4.30 8.22 8.76
N MET A 67 -4.81 7.45 7.80
CA MET A 67 -5.08 6.03 7.94
C MET A 67 -3.85 5.18 7.64
N PHE A 68 -3.10 5.52 6.59
CA PHE A 68 -1.86 4.83 6.22
C PHE A 68 -0.90 5.78 5.47
N MET A 69 0.38 5.43 5.47
CA MET A 69 1.38 5.97 4.55
C MET A 69 1.44 5.08 3.31
N ASP A 70 1.24 5.63 2.11
CA ASP A 70 1.23 4.84 0.86
C ASP A 70 2.27 5.27 -0.18
N ILE A 71 2.93 6.40 0.05
CA ILE A 71 4.03 6.87 -0.78
C ILE A 71 5.28 6.96 0.08
N LEU A 72 6.35 6.28 -0.35
CA LEU A 72 7.72 6.48 0.10
C LEU A 72 8.66 6.16 -1.06
N ASP A 73 9.24 7.20 -1.65
CA ASP A 73 10.19 7.05 -2.75
C ASP A 73 11.51 7.72 -2.36
N VAL A 74 12.63 7.08 -2.72
CA VAL A 74 13.98 7.49 -2.34
C VAL A 74 14.86 7.39 -3.58
N ALA A 75 15.64 8.43 -3.84
CA ALA A 75 16.58 8.44 -4.94
C ALA A 75 17.78 7.51 -4.64
N PRO A 76 18.38 6.86 -5.65
CA PRO A 76 19.53 5.98 -5.44
C PRO A 76 20.66 6.69 -4.69
N GLY A 77 21.17 6.07 -3.62
CA GLY A 77 22.24 6.63 -2.79
C GLY A 77 21.78 7.63 -1.72
N HIS A 78 20.47 7.87 -1.58
CA HIS A 78 19.91 8.84 -0.63
C HIS A 78 19.11 8.19 0.52
N LEU A 79 19.47 6.96 0.91
CA LEU A 79 18.83 6.25 2.03
C LEU A 79 18.79 7.07 3.32
N ASP A 80 19.88 7.75 3.67
CA ASP A 80 19.94 8.58 4.88
C ASP A 80 19.02 9.81 4.81
N ASP A 81 18.74 10.33 3.61
CA ASP A 81 17.80 11.43 3.43
C ASP A 81 16.36 10.93 3.61
N GLY A 82 16.06 9.73 3.14
CA GLY A 82 14.78 9.06 3.37
C GLY A 82 14.53 8.72 4.84
N VAL A 83 15.54 8.24 5.58
CA VAL A 83 15.40 7.99 7.03
C VAL A 83 15.15 9.29 7.78
N GLN A 84 15.94 10.34 7.52
CA GLN A 84 15.73 11.65 8.13
C GLN A 84 14.36 12.24 7.80
N LEU A 85 13.83 11.99 6.58
CA LEU A 85 12.49 12.39 6.18
C LEU A 85 11.42 11.72 7.07
N ILE A 86 11.49 10.41 7.26
CA ILE A 86 10.52 9.67 8.09
C ILE A 86 10.62 10.08 9.56
N GLU A 87 11.84 10.29 10.08
CA GLU A 87 12.04 10.76 11.46
C GLU A 87 11.54 12.19 11.68
N ALA A 88 11.68 13.07 10.69
CA ALA A 88 11.25 14.46 10.77
C ALA A 88 9.74 14.64 10.55
N ALA A 89 9.12 13.76 9.76
CA ALA A 89 7.69 13.83 9.49
C ALA A 89 6.91 13.60 10.79
N ALA A 90 6.34 14.67 11.34
CA ALA A 90 5.47 14.63 12.52
C ALA A 90 4.06 14.08 12.22
N VAL A 91 3.93 13.30 11.13
CA VAL A 91 2.70 12.73 10.63
C VAL A 91 2.80 11.22 10.82
N HIS A 92 2.05 10.70 11.78
CA HIS A 92 2.08 9.27 12.11
C HIS A 92 0.83 8.58 11.56
N ALA A 93 1.05 7.52 10.78
CA ALA A 93 0.03 6.52 10.50
C ALA A 93 0.34 5.25 11.29
N PRO A 94 -0.67 4.41 11.57
CA PRO A 94 -0.44 3.09 12.16
C PRO A 94 0.35 2.16 11.21
N GLU A 95 0.20 2.33 9.90
CA GLU A 95 0.72 1.40 8.90
C GLU A 95 1.32 2.12 7.67
N TYR A 96 2.32 1.49 7.06
CA TYR A 96 2.74 1.75 5.70
C TYR A 96 2.22 0.64 4.78
N VAL A 97 1.67 1.00 3.63
CA VAL A 97 1.10 0.05 2.67
C VAL A 97 1.68 0.33 1.28
N ARG A 98 2.14 -0.72 0.59
CA ARG A 98 2.60 -0.60 -0.80
C ARG A 98 2.20 -1.82 -1.63
N PHE A 99 1.75 -1.57 -2.86
CA PHE A 99 1.61 -2.60 -3.88
C PHE A 99 2.95 -2.79 -4.59
N VAL A 100 3.36 -4.04 -4.76
CA VAL A 100 4.63 -4.45 -5.36
C VAL A 100 4.39 -5.60 -6.34
N PRO A 101 5.25 -5.77 -7.37
CA PRO A 101 5.11 -6.87 -8.32
C PRO A 101 5.35 -8.24 -7.66
N PRO A 102 4.93 -9.37 -8.27
CA PRO A 102 5.03 -10.69 -7.65
C PRO A 102 6.46 -11.16 -7.38
N ASP A 103 7.43 -10.67 -8.16
CA ASP A 103 8.87 -10.97 -8.03
C ASP A 103 9.61 -9.95 -7.14
N TRP A 104 8.90 -9.10 -6.39
CA TRP A 104 9.52 -8.00 -5.66
C TRP A 104 10.63 -8.44 -4.69
N ARG A 105 10.53 -9.65 -4.11
CA ARG A 105 11.54 -10.18 -3.18
C ARG A 105 12.88 -10.49 -3.85
N ASP A 106 12.91 -10.61 -5.17
CA ASP A 106 14.12 -10.86 -5.94
C ASP A 106 14.92 -9.56 -6.20
N HIS A 107 14.37 -8.41 -5.82
CA HIS A 107 14.95 -7.08 -6.05
C HIS A 107 15.21 -6.34 -4.74
N GLY A 108 16.22 -5.47 -4.73
CA GLY A 108 16.48 -4.55 -3.61
C GLY A 108 15.55 -3.35 -3.66
N HIS A 109 15.07 -2.90 -2.49
CA HIS A 109 14.11 -1.80 -2.36
C HIS A 109 14.60 -0.75 -1.37
N ASP A 110 14.92 0.46 -1.83
CA ASP A 110 15.41 1.53 -0.96
C ASP A 110 14.37 1.95 0.10
N TRP A 111 13.09 2.00 -0.27
CA TRP A 111 11.99 2.30 0.64
C TRP A 111 11.89 1.31 1.81
N LEU A 112 12.15 0.02 1.55
CA LEU A 112 12.11 -1.02 2.57
C LEU A 112 13.22 -0.79 3.61
N HIS A 113 14.44 -0.52 3.14
CA HIS A 113 15.58 -0.25 4.02
C HIS A 113 15.37 1.03 4.84
N VAL A 114 14.77 2.07 4.26
CA VAL A 114 14.41 3.29 5.00
C VAL A 114 13.43 2.97 6.13
N LEU A 115 12.37 2.21 5.84
CA LEU A 115 11.37 1.82 6.83
C LEU A 115 11.95 0.94 7.94
N GLU A 116 12.76 -0.07 7.59
CA GLU A 116 13.43 -0.94 8.56
C GLU A 116 14.36 -0.15 9.48
N ARG A 117 15.15 0.79 8.92
CA ARG A 117 16.01 1.68 9.72
C ARG A 117 15.22 2.65 10.60
N SER A 118 14.00 2.98 10.20
CA SER A 118 13.07 3.81 10.98
C SER A 118 12.26 3.01 12.00
N GLY A 119 12.54 1.71 12.16
CA GLY A 119 11.93 0.82 13.16
C GLY A 119 10.74 0.01 12.66
N ALA A 120 10.28 0.21 11.41
CA ALA A 120 9.17 -0.55 10.87
C ALA A 120 9.58 -1.97 10.47
N ARG A 121 8.62 -2.89 10.50
CA ARG A 121 8.78 -4.29 10.08
C ARG A 121 7.59 -4.73 9.25
N ILE A 122 7.82 -5.68 8.33
CA ILE A 122 6.73 -6.32 7.59
C ILE A 122 5.80 -7.00 8.59
N PHE A 123 4.54 -6.57 8.59
CA PHE A 123 3.47 -7.18 9.36
C PHE A 123 2.82 -8.31 8.57
N VAL A 124 2.50 -8.04 7.30
CA VAL A 124 1.84 -9.00 6.43
C VAL A 124 2.10 -8.70 4.95
N GLU A 125 2.09 -9.76 4.15
CA GLU A 125 2.13 -9.72 2.70
C GLU A 125 0.86 -10.41 2.17
N ARG A 126 0.05 -9.71 1.38
CA ARG A 126 -1.20 -10.23 0.81
C ARG A 126 -1.11 -10.36 -0.69
N LEU A 127 -1.57 -11.50 -1.22
CA LEU A 127 -1.64 -11.73 -2.66
C LEU A 127 -2.83 -10.99 -3.26
N ARG A 128 -2.60 -10.24 -4.34
CA ARG A 128 -3.65 -9.68 -5.19
C ARG A 128 -3.85 -10.60 -6.39
N LEU A 129 -4.96 -11.32 -6.39
CA LEU A 129 -5.26 -12.37 -7.34
C LEU A 129 -6.25 -11.90 -8.39
N GLN A 130 -6.05 -12.31 -9.65
CA GLN A 130 -6.99 -12.06 -10.73
C GLN A 130 -7.43 -13.37 -11.37
N TRP A 131 -8.75 -13.53 -11.50
CA TRP A 131 -9.33 -14.50 -12.42
C TRP A 131 -9.38 -13.88 -13.81
N GLN A 132 -8.68 -14.48 -14.77
CA GLN A 132 -8.65 -13.99 -16.14
C GLN A 132 -9.65 -14.74 -17.01
N PRO A 133 -10.29 -14.07 -18.00
CA PRO A 133 -11.10 -14.76 -18.99
C PRO A 133 -10.34 -15.94 -19.61
N GLY A 134 -10.97 -17.12 -19.64
CA GLY A 134 -10.34 -18.37 -20.10
C GLY A 134 -9.70 -19.22 -19.01
N THR A 135 -9.56 -18.71 -17.78
CA THR A 135 -9.15 -19.52 -16.63
C THR A 135 -10.23 -20.56 -16.35
N PRO A 136 -9.93 -21.88 -16.44
CA PRO A 136 -10.96 -22.90 -16.38
C PRO A 136 -11.59 -22.99 -14.99
N VAL A 137 -12.92 -22.97 -14.94
CA VAL A 137 -13.66 -23.33 -13.74
C VAL A 137 -13.68 -24.85 -13.63
N ARG A 138 -13.33 -25.40 -12.47
CA ARG A 138 -13.37 -26.86 -12.27
C ARG A 138 -14.80 -27.37 -12.47
N PRO A 139 -15.00 -28.46 -13.22
CA PRO A 139 -16.33 -29.05 -13.37
C PRO A 139 -16.83 -29.53 -12.00
N SER A 140 -18.14 -29.44 -11.79
CA SER A 140 -18.77 -29.97 -10.59
C SER A 140 -18.47 -31.47 -10.47
N THR A 141 -18.09 -31.89 -9.26
CA THR A 141 -17.88 -33.31 -8.93
C THR A 141 -19.18 -34.01 -8.52
N GLY A 142 -20.31 -33.29 -8.49
CA GLY A 142 -21.61 -33.79 -8.02
C GLY A 142 -21.71 -33.97 -6.49
N ARG A 143 -20.62 -33.75 -5.74
CA ARG A 143 -20.59 -33.87 -4.27
C ARG A 143 -21.33 -32.76 -3.54
N LEU A 144 -21.45 -31.59 -4.16
CA LEU A 144 -22.06 -30.39 -3.57
C LEU A 144 -23.12 -29.84 -4.52
N VAL A 145 -24.18 -29.30 -3.93
CA VAL A 145 -25.19 -28.51 -4.63
C VAL A 145 -25.01 -27.06 -4.22
N PHE A 146 -24.81 -26.17 -5.19
CA PHE A 146 -24.67 -24.74 -4.95
C PHE A 146 -26.05 -24.08 -5.03
N ARG A 147 -26.36 -23.21 -4.07
CA ARG A 147 -27.57 -22.37 -4.06
C ARG A 147 -27.24 -21.01 -3.48
N GLU A 148 -28.06 -20.03 -3.80
CA GLU A 148 -28.01 -18.74 -3.12
C GLU A 148 -28.45 -18.88 -1.64
N PRO A 149 -27.91 -18.05 -0.73
CA PRO A 149 -28.46 -17.91 0.61
C PRO A 149 -29.90 -17.36 0.54
N HIS A 150 -30.77 -17.79 1.44
CA HIS A 150 -32.18 -17.40 1.46
C HIS A 150 -32.36 -15.94 1.89
N ASP A 151 -31.53 -15.48 2.82
CA ASP A 151 -31.56 -14.12 3.36
C ASP A 151 -30.18 -13.71 3.91
N ALA A 152 -30.09 -12.45 4.36
CA ALA A 152 -28.86 -11.89 4.92
C ALA A 152 -28.45 -12.57 6.23
N ASP A 153 -29.42 -13.00 7.04
CA ASP A 153 -29.16 -13.64 8.33
C ASP A 153 -28.49 -15.02 8.12
N GLU A 154 -28.96 -15.80 7.16
CA GLU A 154 -28.30 -17.04 6.75
C GLU A 154 -26.89 -16.78 6.24
N LEU A 155 -26.70 -15.77 5.37
CA LEU A 155 -25.36 -15.43 4.85
C LEU A 155 -24.39 -15.06 5.98
N ILE A 156 -24.81 -14.17 6.88
CA ILE A 156 -23.99 -13.73 8.02
C ILE A 156 -23.66 -14.92 8.91
N GLY A 157 -24.66 -15.74 9.27
CA GLY A 157 -24.43 -16.92 10.10
C GLY A 157 -23.53 -17.97 9.45
N LEU A 158 -23.53 -18.08 8.12
CA LEU A 158 -22.58 -18.93 7.38
C LEU A 158 -21.17 -18.33 7.36
N MET A 159 -21.04 -17.01 7.16
CA MET A 159 -19.75 -16.31 7.19
C MET A 159 -19.10 -16.41 8.56
N GLU A 160 -19.84 -16.16 9.64
CA GLU A 160 -19.36 -16.29 11.02
C GLU A 160 -18.75 -17.67 11.31
N ARG A 161 -19.35 -18.74 10.80
CA ARG A 161 -18.85 -20.12 11.01
C ARG A 161 -17.51 -20.41 10.33
N VAL A 162 -17.14 -19.63 9.31
CA VAL A 162 -15.90 -19.85 8.53
C VAL A 162 -14.84 -18.79 8.81
N LEU A 163 -15.11 -17.84 9.71
CA LEU A 163 -14.18 -16.77 10.09
C LEU A 163 -13.12 -17.20 11.12
N ASP A 164 -13.22 -18.39 11.72
CA ASP A 164 -12.25 -18.86 12.72
C ASP A 164 -10.91 -19.32 12.09
N ASP A 165 -9.90 -18.47 12.30
CA ASP A 165 -8.45 -18.68 12.49
C ASP A 165 -7.70 -19.76 11.69
N LEU A 166 -8.06 -19.97 10.42
CA LEU A 166 -7.13 -20.54 9.46
C LEU A 166 -6.36 -19.41 8.79
N GLY A 167 -5.06 -19.30 9.10
CA GLY A 167 -4.15 -18.42 8.37
C GLY A 167 -4.28 -18.64 6.85
N ASN A 168 -4.16 -17.59 6.05
CA ASN A 168 -4.62 -17.53 4.65
C ASN A 168 -3.90 -18.48 3.65
N VAL A 169 -2.99 -19.33 4.13
CA VAL A 169 -2.17 -20.26 3.32
C VAL A 169 -3.01 -21.30 2.56
N PRO A 170 -3.99 -21.99 3.16
CA PRO A 170 -4.80 -22.97 2.43
C PRO A 170 -5.65 -22.32 1.32
N MET A 171 -6.09 -21.08 1.53
CA MET A 171 -6.85 -20.31 0.56
C MET A 171 -5.97 -19.87 -0.61
N ALA A 172 -4.78 -19.32 -0.34
CA ALA A 172 -3.80 -18.99 -1.38
C ALA A 172 -3.46 -20.21 -2.26
N ALA A 173 -3.22 -21.37 -1.63
CA ALA A 173 -2.97 -22.62 -2.35
C ALA A 173 -4.18 -23.07 -3.19
N ALA A 174 -5.42 -22.80 -2.75
CA ALA A 174 -6.62 -23.10 -3.51
C ALA A 174 -6.73 -22.24 -4.77
N PHE A 175 -6.45 -20.94 -4.66
CA PHE A 175 -6.45 -20.04 -5.81
C PHE A 175 -5.37 -20.40 -6.84
N ALA A 176 -4.16 -20.73 -6.39
CA ALA A 176 -3.10 -21.23 -7.27
C ALA A 176 -3.55 -22.51 -8.01
N ARG A 177 -4.15 -23.47 -7.31
CA ARG A 177 -4.72 -24.69 -7.94
C ARG A 177 -5.88 -24.40 -8.89
N ALA A 178 -6.55 -23.25 -8.76
CA ALA A 178 -7.63 -22.82 -9.63
C ALA A 178 -7.12 -22.00 -10.83
N GLY A 179 -5.81 -21.76 -10.95
CA GLY A 179 -5.21 -21.05 -12.08
C GLY A 179 -5.31 -19.53 -11.98
N TYR A 180 -5.56 -18.97 -10.79
CA TYR A 180 -5.54 -17.52 -10.60
C TYR A 180 -4.11 -17.01 -10.75
N ALA A 181 -3.96 -15.91 -11.49
CA ALA A 181 -2.70 -15.20 -11.58
C ALA A 181 -2.53 -14.29 -10.35
N VAL A 182 -1.32 -14.26 -9.80
CA VAL A 182 -0.92 -13.21 -8.85
C VAL A 182 -0.49 -12.00 -9.67
N LEU A 183 -1.21 -10.88 -9.51
CA LEU A 183 -0.88 -9.64 -10.20
C LEU A 183 0.15 -8.83 -9.44
N GLU A 184 -0.06 -8.70 -8.13
CA GLU A 184 0.70 -7.85 -7.23
C GLU A 184 0.63 -8.44 -5.83
N HIS A 185 1.51 -7.97 -4.97
CA HIS A 185 1.44 -8.21 -3.54
C HIS A 185 1.18 -6.86 -2.87
N GLN A 186 0.37 -6.85 -1.82
CA GLN A 186 0.28 -5.74 -0.90
C GLN A 186 1.15 -6.04 0.31
N VAL A 187 2.14 -5.19 0.58
CA VAL A 187 2.99 -5.26 1.75
C VAL A 187 2.51 -4.22 2.76
N ASP A 188 2.19 -4.67 3.97
CA ASP A 188 1.90 -3.79 5.09
C ASP A 188 3.07 -3.86 6.08
N MET A 189 3.56 -2.70 6.48
CA MET A 189 4.57 -2.55 7.53
C MET A 189 4.01 -1.75 8.70
N THR A 190 4.47 -2.09 9.90
CA THR A 190 4.09 -1.45 11.17
C THR A 190 5.35 -1.07 11.93
N TRP A 191 5.29 0.04 12.67
CA TRP A 191 6.33 0.47 13.61
C TRP A 191 6.17 -0.18 14.98
#